data_AF-A0A1J4JRT0-F1
#
_entry.id   AF-A0A1J4JRT0-F1
#
_cell.length_a   1.000
_cell.length_b   1.000
_cell.length_c   1.000
_cell.angle_alpha   90.00
_cell.angle_beta   90.00
_cell.angle_gamma   90.00
#
_symmetry.space_group_name_H-M   'P 1'
#
loop_
_entity.id
_entity.type
_entity.pdbx_description
1 polymer ?
#
loop_
_entity_poly.entity_id
_entity_poly.type
_entity_poly.pdbx_seq_one_letter_code
_entity_poly.pdbx_strand_id
1 'polypeptide(L)'
;MIEYAAFYGSINIFKFLWLNNVQINTRIPNVAIAGGNYEIIHLIESKKTLNFDGCLDTAVKFHRNDLFTYLYETYDHQICDTTPFVCIEYYNIFAFSNILSYVVENYNNLKCLVLKLIYGVYFNSFINIFLSMVLHGNYEMIKLLLQSKSNIDINMPDTILSISLIFLLI
;
A
#
# COMPACT_ATOMS: atom_id res chain seq x y z
N MET A 1 -12.64 -20.55 -10.99
CA MET A 1 -13.39 -21.15 -9.85
C MET A 1 -12.52 -21.23 -8.61
N ILE A 2 -11.28 -21.71 -8.75
CA ILE A 2 -10.31 -21.73 -7.65
C ILE A 2 -9.93 -20.32 -7.18
N GLU A 3 -9.91 -19.34 -8.09
CA GLU A 3 -9.69 -17.93 -7.77
C GLU A 3 -10.80 -17.36 -6.88
N TYR A 4 -12.06 -17.75 -7.11
CA TYR A 4 -13.15 -17.34 -6.22
C TYR A 4 -13.00 -17.97 -4.83
N ALA A 5 -12.64 -19.25 -4.76
CA ALA A 5 -12.35 -19.90 -3.49
C ALA A 5 -11.21 -19.18 -2.74
N ALA A 6 -10.15 -18.77 -3.45
CA ALA A 6 -9.05 -17.99 -2.90
C ALA A 6 -9.52 -16.60 -2.41
N PHE A 7 -10.26 -15.86 -3.24
CA PHE A 7 -10.76 -14.52 -2.93
C PHE A 7 -11.69 -14.50 -1.72
N TYR A 8 -12.55 -15.51 -1.58
CA TYR A 8 -13.44 -15.62 -0.42
C TYR A 8 -12.80 -16.34 0.77
N GLY A 9 -11.52 -16.73 0.68
CA GLY A 9 -10.82 -17.45 1.76
C GLY A 9 -11.40 -18.84 2.06
N SER A 10 -12.13 -19.44 1.11
CA SER A 10 -12.80 -20.73 1.27
C SER A 10 -11.81 -21.88 1.14
N ILE A 11 -11.08 -22.15 2.22
CA ILE A 11 -9.98 -23.12 2.25
C ILE A 11 -10.40 -24.53 1.83
N ASN A 12 -11.59 -25.00 2.21
CA ASN A 12 -12.04 -26.36 1.87
C ASN A 12 -12.30 -26.53 0.37
N ILE A 13 -12.97 -25.55 -0.25
CA ILE A 13 -13.21 -25.54 -1.69
C ILE A 13 -11.88 -25.36 -2.44
N PHE A 14 -11.02 -24.47 -1.93
CA PHE A 14 -9.69 -24.25 -2.51
C PHE A 14 -8.87 -25.54 -2.51
N LYS A 15 -8.75 -26.23 -1.36
CA LYS A 15 -8.04 -27.51 -1.25
C LYS A 15 -8.60 -28.57 -2.18
N PHE A 16 -9.93 -28.70 -2.27
CA PHE A 16 -10.56 -29.64 -3.19
C PHE A 16 -10.14 -29.36 -4.64
N LEU A 17 -10.23 -28.10 -5.10
CA LEU A 17 -9.82 -27.72 -6.45
C LEU A 17 -8.32 -27.86 -6.67
N TRP A 18 -7.50 -27.50 -5.68
CA TRP A 18 -6.05 -27.58 -5.71
C TRP A 18 -5.55 -29.02 -5.89
N LEU A 19 -6.10 -29.97 -5.12
CA LEU A 19 -5.77 -31.40 -5.21
C LEU A 19 -6.18 -32.02 -6.55
N ASN A 20 -7.23 -31.48 -7.19
CA ASN A 20 -7.68 -31.93 -8.51
C ASN A 20 -6.87 -31.31 -9.67
N ASN A 21 -5.78 -30.60 -9.39
CA ASN A 21 -4.87 -30.02 -10.40
C ASN A 21 -5.61 -29.17 -11.46
N VAL A 22 -6.63 -28.43 -11.05
CA VAL A 22 -7.34 -27.53 -11.97
C VAL A 22 -6.36 -26.49 -12.54
N GLN A 23 -6.67 -26.01 -13.74
CA GLN A 23 -5.88 -24.94 -14.35
C GLN A 23 -5.92 -23.70 -13.44
N ILE A 24 -4.73 -23.19 -13.11
CA ILE A 24 -4.55 -21.99 -12.28
C ILE A 24 -3.96 -20.85 -13.11
N ASN A 25 -4.43 -19.64 -12.85
CA ASN A 25 -3.87 -18.42 -13.41
C ASN A 25 -2.65 -17.95 -12.59
N THR A 26 -1.66 -17.34 -13.23
CA THR A 26 -0.52 -16.69 -12.54
C THR A 26 -0.94 -15.57 -11.61
N ARG A 27 -2.15 -15.02 -11.75
CA ARG A 27 -2.74 -14.00 -10.84
C ARG A 27 -3.26 -14.56 -9.53
N ILE A 28 -3.29 -15.89 -9.33
CA ILE A 28 -3.84 -16.51 -8.13
C ILE A 28 -3.19 -16.02 -6.81
N PRO A 29 -1.89 -15.67 -6.73
CA PRO A 29 -1.28 -15.12 -5.51
C PRO A 29 -1.96 -13.80 -5.09
N ASN A 30 -2.12 -12.85 -6.03
CA ASN A 30 -2.83 -11.59 -5.78
C ASN A 30 -4.25 -11.82 -5.26
N VAL A 31 -4.98 -12.76 -5.87
CA VAL A 31 -6.36 -13.06 -5.47
C VAL A 31 -6.42 -13.68 -4.07
N ALA A 32 -5.47 -14.56 -3.74
CA ALA A 32 -5.37 -15.16 -2.40
C ALA A 32 -5.01 -14.12 -1.33
N ILE A 33 -4.10 -13.19 -1.64
CA ILE A 33 -3.77 -12.06 -0.76
C ILE A 33 -5.02 -11.21 -0.51
N ALA A 34 -5.79 -10.85 -1.53
CA ALA A 34 -7.04 -10.12 -1.35
C ALA A 34 -8.01 -10.87 -0.41
N GLY A 35 -8.11 -12.20 -0.55
CA GLY A 35 -8.95 -13.04 0.30
C GLY A 35 -8.45 -13.20 1.74
N GLY A 36 -7.16 -13.04 1.99
CA GLY A 36 -6.61 -12.92 3.34
C GLY A 36 -6.44 -14.24 4.10
N ASN A 37 -6.52 -15.41 3.44
CA ASN A 37 -6.37 -16.71 4.10
C ASN A 37 -4.93 -17.21 4.02
N TYR A 38 -4.22 -17.20 5.14
CA TYR A 38 -2.82 -17.65 5.26
C TYR A 38 -2.58 -19.08 4.77
N GLU A 39 -3.51 -19.99 5.04
CA GLU A 39 -3.35 -21.38 4.62
C GLU A 39 -3.41 -21.52 3.09
N ILE A 40 -4.31 -20.75 2.44
CA ILE A 40 -4.35 -20.67 0.97
C ILE A 40 -3.04 -20.10 0.42
N ILE A 41 -2.49 -19.08 1.08
CA ILE A 41 -1.25 -18.42 0.67
C ILE A 41 -0.08 -19.40 0.74
N HIS A 42 0.10 -20.11 1.86
CA HIS A 42 1.16 -21.11 2.00
C HIS A 42 0.99 -22.30 1.04
N LEU A 43 -0.25 -22.71 0.73
CA LEU A 43 -0.50 -23.70 -0.31
C LEU A 43 -0.01 -23.22 -1.69
N ILE A 44 -0.26 -21.95 -2.03
CA ILE A 44 0.20 -21.35 -3.28
C ILE A 44 1.73 -21.24 -3.30
N GLU A 45 2.35 -20.79 -2.20
CA GLU A 45 3.81 -20.68 -2.05
C GLU A 45 4.55 -22.01 -2.21
N SER A 46 3.93 -23.12 -1.79
CA SER A 46 4.50 -24.45 -2.00
C SER A 46 4.74 -24.78 -3.49
N LYS A 47 4.08 -24.07 -4.40
CA LYS A 47 4.23 -24.23 -5.85
C LYS A 47 5.22 -23.22 -6.42
N LYS A 48 6.48 -23.66 -6.59
CA LYS A 48 7.64 -22.85 -7.06
C LYS A 48 7.45 -22.04 -8.35
N THR A 49 6.46 -22.36 -9.17
CA THR A 49 6.17 -21.64 -10.43
C THR A 49 5.36 -20.36 -10.23
N LEU A 50 4.91 -20.08 -9.01
CA LEU A 50 4.15 -18.89 -8.65
C LEU A 50 5.00 -18.02 -7.73
N ASN A 51 4.94 -16.70 -7.92
CA ASN A 51 5.58 -15.72 -7.07
C ASN A 51 4.57 -14.70 -6.55
N PHE A 52 4.94 -14.00 -5.48
CA PHE A 52 4.10 -12.98 -4.85
C PHE A 52 4.52 -11.55 -5.27
N ASP A 53 5.25 -11.43 -6.37
CA ASP A 53 5.70 -10.14 -6.89
C ASP A 53 4.50 -9.22 -7.16
N GLY A 54 4.57 -7.99 -6.66
CA GLY A 54 3.49 -7.01 -6.77
C GLY A 54 2.25 -7.31 -5.92
N CYS A 55 2.26 -8.35 -5.07
CA CYS A 55 1.12 -8.64 -4.19
C CYS A 55 1.03 -7.71 -2.97
N LEU A 56 2.10 -6.96 -2.66
CA LEU A 56 2.14 -6.00 -1.56
C LEU A 56 1.05 -4.93 -1.71
N ASP A 57 0.90 -4.35 -2.91
CA ASP A 57 -0.15 -3.37 -3.20
C ASP A 57 -1.55 -3.98 -3.02
N THR A 58 -1.74 -5.27 -3.34
CA THR A 58 -3.02 -5.95 -3.11
C THR A 58 -3.31 -6.11 -1.62
N ALA A 59 -2.31 -6.43 -0.80
CA ALA A 59 -2.48 -6.46 0.66
C ALA A 59 -2.88 -5.07 1.20
N VAL A 60 -2.27 -4.00 0.68
CA VAL A 60 -2.62 -2.62 1.02
C VAL A 60 -4.08 -2.31 0.68
N LYS A 61 -4.49 -2.58 -0.57
CA LYS A 61 -5.85 -2.29 -1.09
C LYS A 61 -6.96 -2.99 -0.32
N PHE A 62 -6.69 -4.21 0.13
CA PHE A 62 -7.66 -5.03 0.88
C PHE A 62 -7.48 -4.94 2.41
N HIS A 63 -6.65 -4.02 2.90
CA HIS A 63 -6.34 -3.84 4.32
C HIS A 63 -5.88 -5.12 5.04
N ARG A 64 -5.16 -5.98 4.32
CA ARG A 64 -4.59 -7.21 4.89
C ARG A 64 -3.26 -6.91 5.55
N ASN A 65 -3.32 -6.15 6.64
CA ASN A 65 -2.15 -5.60 7.32
C ASN A 65 -1.15 -6.67 7.77
N ASP A 66 -1.64 -7.81 8.28
CA ASP A 66 -0.77 -8.93 8.66
C ASP A 66 -0.04 -9.53 7.45
N LEU A 67 -0.75 -9.65 6.32
CA LEU A 67 -0.16 -10.11 5.06
C LEU A 67 0.75 -9.08 4.42
N PHE A 68 0.47 -7.79 4.59
CA PHE A 68 1.37 -6.73 4.19
C PHE A 68 2.71 -6.89 4.90
N THR A 69 2.70 -7.03 6.24
CA THR A 69 3.92 -7.26 7.03
C THR A 69 4.63 -8.55 6.61
N TYR A 70 3.88 -9.65 6.46
CA TYR A 70 4.44 -10.94 6.03
C TYR A 70 5.12 -10.86 4.65
N LEU A 71 4.44 -10.30 3.66
CA LEU A 71 4.96 -10.17 2.30
C LEU A 71 6.20 -9.29 2.28
N TYR A 72 6.16 -8.20 3.05
CA TYR A 72 7.25 -7.25 3.16
C TYR A 72 8.53 -7.89 3.72
N GLU A 73 8.40 -8.64 4.82
CA GLU A 73 9.51 -9.33 5.47
C GLU A 73 10.04 -10.51 4.66
N THR A 74 9.17 -11.20 3.92
CA THR A 74 9.52 -12.45 3.21
C THR A 74 10.13 -12.21 1.83
N TYR A 75 9.64 -11.20 1.09
CA TYR A 75 9.98 -10.97 -0.32
C TYR A 75 10.90 -9.75 -0.55
N ASP A 76 11.73 -9.45 0.47
CA ASP A 76 12.88 -8.55 0.40
C ASP A 76 12.58 -7.07 0.10
N HIS A 77 11.63 -6.48 0.83
CA HIS A 77 11.46 -5.02 0.95
C HIS A 77 11.34 -4.26 -0.37
N GLN A 78 11.00 -4.90 -1.50
CA GLN A 78 10.77 -4.22 -2.78
C GLN A 78 9.42 -3.49 -2.73
N ILE A 79 9.35 -2.46 -1.87
CA ILE A 79 8.30 -1.47 -1.88
C ILE A 79 8.37 -0.85 -3.27
N CYS A 80 7.31 -1.04 -4.05
CA CYS A 80 7.21 -0.33 -5.30
C CYS A 80 7.14 1.17 -4.97
N ASP A 81 7.80 2.00 -5.76
CA ASP A 81 7.70 3.47 -5.58
C ASP A 81 6.24 3.96 -5.57
N THR A 82 5.31 3.17 -6.12
CA THR A 82 3.87 3.44 -6.12
C THR A 82 3.15 3.02 -4.85
N THR A 83 3.66 2.09 -4.04
CA THR A 83 2.99 1.53 -2.85
C THR A 83 2.57 2.60 -1.82
N PRO A 84 3.36 3.65 -1.52
CA PRO A 84 2.90 4.74 -0.64
C PRO A 84 1.64 5.44 -1.16
N PHE A 85 1.54 5.65 -2.48
CA PHE A 85 0.37 6.25 -3.11
C PHE A 85 -0.85 5.32 -3.01
N VAL A 86 -0.64 4.00 -3.16
CA VAL A 86 -1.70 3.02 -2.95
C VAL A 86 -2.19 3.02 -1.50
N CYS A 87 -1.31 3.16 -0.52
CA CYS A 87 -1.71 3.26 0.89
C CYS A 87 -2.60 4.47 1.12
N ILE A 88 -2.25 5.58 0.49
CA ILE A 88 -3.02 6.83 0.54
C ILE A 88 -4.39 6.68 -0.15
N GLU A 89 -4.42 6.17 -1.39
CA GLU A 89 -5.63 6.00 -2.20
C GLU A 89 -6.66 5.10 -1.50
N TYR A 90 -6.19 4.04 -0.84
CA TYR A 90 -7.03 3.07 -0.13
C TYR A 90 -7.12 3.35 1.37
N TYR A 91 -6.64 4.50 1.84
CA TYR A 91 -6.69 4.91 3.25
C TYR A 91 -6.09 3.88 4.24
N ASN A 92 -5.11 3.10 3.82
CA ASN A 92 -4.44 2.13 4.67
C ASN A 92 -3.30 2.79 5.46
N ILE A 93 -3.68 3.40 6.59
CA ILE A 93 -2.77 4.13 7.49
C ILE A 93 -1.69 3.21 8.05
N PHE A 94 -2.04 1.97 8.40
CA PHE A 94 -1.09 1.00 8.98
C PHE A 94 0.05 0.68 8.02
N ALA A 95 -0.29 0.35 6.76
CA ALA A 95 0.72 0.10 5.74
C ALA A 95 1.54 1.36 5.46
N PHE A 96 0.88 2.53 5.38
CA PHE A 96 1.56 3.80 5.17
C PHE A 96 2.57 4.11 6.29
N SER A 97 2.19 3.93 7.56
CA SER A 97 3.07 4.19 8.70
C SER A 97 4.26 3.24 8.74
N ASN A 98 4.05 1.95 8.43
CA ASN A 98 5.15 0.99 8.40
C ASN A 98 6.15 1.30 7.28
N ILE A 99 5.65 1.69 6.10
CA ILE A 99 6.51 2.14 5.00
C ILE A 99 7.29 3.38 5.40
N LEU A 100 6.62 4.37 6.02
CA LEU A 100 7.28 5.61 6.44
C LEU A 100 8.38 5.34 7.47
N SER A 101 8.11 4.52 8.49
CA SER A 101 9.10 4.14 9.50
C SER A 101 10.36 3.53 8.86
N TYR A 102 10.18 2.59 7.93
CA TYR A 102 11.32 1.98 7.22
C TYR A 102 12.10 2.97 6.35
N VAL A 103 11.38 3.85 5.65
CA VAL A 103 12.03 4.83 4.78
C VAL A 103 12.79 5.87 5.60
N VAL A 104 12.29 6.23 6.79
CA VAL A 104 13.00 7.11 7.74
C VAL A 104 14.30 6.46 8.25
N GLU A 105 14.29 5.16 8.54
CA GLU A 105 15.51 4.41 8.91
C GLU A 105 16.55 4.40 7.78
N ASN A 106 16.09 4.49 6.53
CA ASN A 106 16.94 4.55 5.33
C ASN A 106 17.01 5.99 4.77
N TYR A 107 17.70 6.89 5.49
CA TYR A 107 17.73 8.36 5.26
C TYR A 107 17.85 8.82 3.78
N ASN A 108 18.61 8.09 2.94
CA ASN A 108 18.73 8.40 1.50
C ASN A 108 17.43 8.15 0.72
N ASN A 109 16.66 7.13 1.10
CA ASN A 109 15.36 6.81 0.52
C ASN A 109 14.29 7.80 0.99
N LEU A 110 14.39 8.37 2.20
CA LEU A 110 13.42 9.37 2.68
C LEU A 110 13.38 10.62 1.82
N LYS A 111 14.55 11.19 1.49
CA LYS A 111 14.60 12.36 0.61
C LYS A 111 14.04 12.04 -0.78
N CYS A 112 14.36 10.86 -1.32
CA CYS A 112 13.86 10.39 -2.61
C CYS A 112 12.34 10.16 -2.60
N LEU A 113 11.82 9.51 -1.56
CA LEU A 113 10.40 9.25 -1.38
C LEU A 113 9.61 10.55 -1.22
N VAL A 114 10.08 11.46 -0.37
CA VAL A 114 9.43 12.76 -0.15
C VAL A 114 9.47 13.58 -1.45
N LEU A 115 10.59 13.59 -2.18
CA LEU A 115 10.64 14.22 -3.50
C LEU A 115 9.67 13.54 -4.49
N LYS A 116 9.58 12.21 -4.55
CA LYS A 116 8.61 11.51 -5.42
C LYS A 116 7.16 11.76 -5.01
N LEU A 117 6.86 11.78 -3.71
CA LEU A 117 5.57 12.14 -3.14
C LEU A 117 5.25 13.63 -3.32
N ILE A 118 6.22 14.49 -3.60
CA ILE A 118 5.98 15.90 -3.94
C ILE A 118 5.87 16.06 -5.48
N TYR A 119 6.74 15.44 -6.27
CA TYR A 119 6.79 15.58 -7.72
C TYR A 119 5.77 14.69 -8.47
N GLY A 120 5.54 13.45 -8.05
CA GLY A 120 4.44 12.61 -8.56
C GLY A 120 3.06 13.18 -8.23
N VAL A 121 3.04 14.07 -7.26
CA VAL A 121 1.90 14.84 -6.74
C VAL A 121 1.63 16.12 -7.54
N TYR A 122 2.66 16.69 -8.19
CA TYR A 122 2.52 17.83 -9.11
C TYR A 122 1.78 17.48 -10.41
N PHE A 123 1.52 16.20 -10.69
CA PHE A 123 0.64 15.75 -11.77
C PHE A 123 -0.77 15.43 -11.22
N ASN A 124 -1.58 16.48 -10.98
CA ASN A 124 -3.03 16.46 -10.76
C ASN A 124 -3.64 15.63 -9.60
N SER A 125 -2.92 14.71 -8.93
CA SER A 125 -3.53 13.79 -7.94
C SER A 125 -3.49 14.29 -6.49
N PHE A 126 -2.53 15.13 -6.10
CA PHE A 126 -2.37 15.51 -4.68
C PHE A 126 -3.43 16.43 -4.14
N ILE A 127 -3.85 17.42 -4.92
CA ILE A 127 -4.95 18.29 -4.52
C ILE A 127 -6.18 17.42 -4.25
N ASN A 128 -6.47 16.44 -5.12
CA ASN A 128 -7.59 15.52 -4.96
C ASN A 128 -7.42 14.55 -3.78
N ILE A 129 -6.21 14.05 -3.54
CA ILE A 129 -5.90 13.15 -2.41
C ILE A 129 -5.96 13.90 -1.07
N PHE A 130 -5.41 15.11 -1.00
CA PHE A 130 -5.44 15.92 0.22
C PHE A 130 -6.86 16.42 0.49
N LEU A 131 -7.60 16.85 -0.55
CA LEU A 131 -9.03 17.14 -0.46
C LEU A 131 -9.82 15.91 -0.04
N SER A 132 -9.53 14.72 -0.58
CA SER A 132 -10.25 13.50 -0.18
C SER A 132 -9.96 13.14 1.28
N MET A 133 -8.71 13.22 1.75
CA MET A 133 -8.38 12.99 3.16
C MET A 133 -9.08 13.97 4.11
N VAL A 134 -9.16 15.24 3.71
CA VAL A 134 -9.86 16.30 4.47
C VAL A 134 -11.37 16.06 4.46
N LEU A 135 -11.96 15.75 3.30
CA LEU A 135 -13.39 15.43 3.17
C LEU A 135 -13.81 14.20 3.96
N HIS A 136 -12.93 13.20 4.09
CA HIS A 136 -13.19 11.97 4.84
C HIS A 136 -12.71 12.02 6.30
N GLY A 137 -12.25 13.18 6.78
CA GLY A 137 -11.92 13.41 8.20
C GLY A 137 -10.70 12.62 8.71
N ASN A 138 -9.76 12.26 7.84
CA ASN A 138 -8.63 11.39 8.21
C ASN A 138 -7.44 12.19 8.76
N TYR A 139 -7.64 12.81 9.92
CA TYR A 139 -6.69 13.73 10.56
C TYR A 139 -5.34 13.07 10.90
N GLU A 140 -5.32 11.77 11.21
CA GLU A 140 -4.08 11.07 11.59
C GLU A 140 -3.14 10.87 10.38
N MET A 141 -3.69 10.57 9.20
CA MET A 141 -2.86 10.48 7.99
C MET A 141 -2.31 11.86 7.58
N ILE A 142 -3.11 12.91 7.74
CA ILE A 142 -2.67 14.29 7.50
C ILE A 142 -1.56 14.68 8.48
N LYS A 143 -1.70 14.36 9.77
CA LYS A 143 -0.67 14.60 10.78
C LYS A 143 0.63 13.86 10.46
N LEU A 144 0.56 12.57 10.08
CA LEU A 144 1.74 11.78 9.72
C LEU A 144 2.49 12.37 8.50
N LEU A 145 1.75 12.78 7.47
CA LEU A 145 2.31 13.47 6.31
C LEU A 145 2.98 14.80 6.70
N LEU A 146 2.35 15.59 7.57
CA LEU A 146 2.90 16.86 8.04
C LEU A 146 4.10 16.69 8.99
N GLN A 147 4.13 15.65 9.82
CA GLN A 147 5.24 15.34 10.72
C GLN A 147 6.50 14.92 9.95
N SER A 148 6.35 14.23 8.82
CA SER A 148 7.48 13.90 7.92
C SER A 148 8.12 15.15 7.28
N LYS A 149 7.47 16.32 7.40
CA LYS A 149 7.81 17.58 6.73
C LYS A 149 8.67 18.52 7.56
N SER A 150 8.92 18.24 8.86
CA SER A 150 9.65 19.13 9.77
C SER A 150 11.13 19.40 9.39
N ASN A 151 11.65 18.72 8.36
CA ASN A 151 12.99 18.95 7.80
C ASN A 151 13.00 19.70 6.45
N ILE A 152 11.87 20.19 5.93
CA ILE A 152 11.79 20.92 4.65
C ILE A 152 11.23 22.32 4.87
N ASP A 153 11.98 23.32 4.42
CA ASP A 153 11.68 24.76 4.57
C ASP A 153 10.30 25.11 3.97
N ILE A 154 9.42 25.62 4.84
CA ILE A 154 8.00 25.91 4.56
C ILE A 154 7.87 27.24 3.80
N ASN A 155 8.98 27.99 3.64
CA ASN A 155 9.01 29.28 2.95
C ASN A 155 9.47 29.21 1.49
N MET A 156 9.44 28.04 0.85
CA MET A 156 9.67 28.00 -0.60
C MET A 156 8.56 28.79 -1.33
N PRO A 157 8.93 29.72 -2.24
CA PRO A 157 8.05 30.78 -2.73
C PRO A 157 6.97 30.33 -3.74
N ASP A 158 6.64 29.05 -3.80
CA ASP A 158 5.69 28.52 -4.78
C ASP A 158 4.25 28.51 -4.23
N THR A 159 3.60 29.62 -4.58
CA THR A 159 2.21 30.10 -4.53
C THR A 159 0.99 29.17 -4.33
N ILE A 160 1.13 27.85 -4.24
CA ILE A 160 -0.01 26.92 -4.08
C ILE A 160 -0.12 26.41 -2.63
N LEU A 161 1.02 26.31 -1.93
CA LEU A 161 1.08 25.90 -0.51
C LEU A 161 0.58 26.99 0.44
N SER A 162 0.72 28.27 0.07
CA SER A 162 0.19 29.39 0.84
C SER A 162 -1.35 29.43 0.82
N ILE A 163 -1.97 29.09 -0.31
CA ILE A 163 -3.43 29.17 -0.49
C ILE A 163 -4.16 28.05 0.28
N SER A 164 -3.58 26.85 0.36
CA SER A 164 -4.18 25.75 1.14
C SER A 164 -4.01 25.91 2.65
N LEU A 165 -2.92 26.55 3.11
CA LEU A 165 -2.73 26.91 4.52
C LEU A 165 -3.65 28.03 5.00
N ILE A 166 -4.04 28.97 4.12
CA ILE A 166 -4.97 30.06 4.47
C ILE A 166 -6.38 29.53 4.82
N PHE A 167 -6.80 28.39 4.26
CA PHE A 167 -8.09 27.76 4.60
C PHE A 167 -8.05 26.91 5.88
N LEU A 168 -6.88 26.67 6.46
CA LEU A 168 -6.70 25.84 7.67
C LEU A 168 -6.48 26.69 8.95
N LEU A 169 -6.48 28.02 8.84
CA LEU A 169 -6.27 28.95 9.96
C LEU A 169 -7.44 29.91 10.21
N ILE A 170 -8.62 29.63 9.64
CA ILE A 170 -9.93 30.26 9.97
C ILE A 170 -10.89 29.15 10.36
#